data_AF-A0A3C0FS73-F1
#
_entry.id   AF-A0A3C0FS73-F1
#
_cell.length_a   1.000
_cell.length_b   1.000
_cell.length_c   1.000
_cell.angle_alpha   90.00
_cell.angle_beta   90.00
_cell.angle_gamma   90.00
#
_symmetry.space_group_name_H-M   'P 1'
#
loop_
_entity.id
_entity.type
_entity.pdbx_description
1 polymer ?
#
loop_
_entity_poly.entity_id
_entity_poly.type
_entity_poly.pdbx_seq_one_letter_code
_entity_poly.pdbx_strand_id
1 'polypeptide(L)'
;DRHIGKTYELSGPTAVTFAEATKMISDVTNHPVTFVPISIEELDAALAADGLPDDFRGLIRYLFSEVLDGRNSQPTNDVHEILGRQPNSLRNFVEEVAGTGIWDVAKRA
;
A
#
# COMPACT_ATOMS: atom_id res chain seq x y z
N ASP A 1 30.39 3.87 -11.53
CA ASP A 1 31.03 2.58 -11.16
C ASP A 1 30.34 1.82 -10.02
N ARG A 2 30.09 2.39 -8.83
CA ARG A 2 29.58 1.67 -7.64
C ARG A 2 28.36 0.74 -7.82
N HIS A 3 27.48 1.03 -8.78
CA HIS A 3 26.20 0.31 -8.98
C HIS A 3 26.17 -0.58 -10.23
N ILE A 4 27.23 -0.60 -11.04
CA ILE A 4 27.25 -1.35 -12.30
C ILE A 4 27.16 -2.85 -12.01
N GLY A 5 26.23 -3.53 -12.69
CA GLY A 5 26.03 -4.99 -12.58
C GLY A 5 25.35 -5.46 -11.28
N LYS A 6 24.83 -4.54 -10.45
CA LYS A 6 24.09 -4.89 -9.23
C LYS A 6 22.58 -4.90 -9.50
N THR A 7 21.91 -5.87 -8.91
CA THR A 7 20.45 -5.90 -8.79
C THR A 7 20.08 -5.47 -7.37
N TYR A 8 19.12 -4.57 -7.27
CA TYR A 8 18.58 -4.08 -6.00
C TYR A 8 17.07 -4.27 -6.00
N GLU A 9 16.54 -4.71 -4.87
CA GLU A 9 15.12 -4.87 -4.61
C GLU A 9 14.72 -3.77 -3.63
N LEU A 10 13.95 -2.78 -4.09
CA LEU A 10 13.66 -1.59 -3.29
C LEU A 10 12.39 -1.80 -2.46
N SER A 11 12.52 -1.77 -1.13
CA SER A 11 11.39 -1.87 -0.20
C SER A 11 11.35 -0.74 0.83
N GLY A 12 10.23 -0.66 1.55
CA GLY A 12 10.14 0.07 2.82
C GLY A 12 10.94 -0.61 3.94
N PRO A 13 11.00 -0.01 5.15
CA PRO A 13 11.76 -0.56 6.27
C PRO A 13 11.12 -1.81 6.90
N THR A 14 9.81 -2.00 6.70
CA THR A 14 9.03 -3.12 7.24
C THR A 14 7.96 -3.54 6.24
N ALA A 15 7.56 -4.81 6.27
CA ALA A 15 6.31 -5.24 5.63
C ALA A 15 5.11 -4.69 6.41
N VAL A 16 4.03 -4.42 5.69
CA VAL A 16 2.79 -3.89 6.27
C VAL A 16 1.61 -4.58 5.62
N THR A 17 0.71 -5.12 6.45
CA THR A 17 -0.56 -5.70 6.00
C THR A 17 -1.59 -4.61 5.71
N PHE A 18 -2.64 -4.93 4.95
CA PHE A 18 -3.74 -3.98 4.72
C PHE A 18 -4.41 -3.53 6.02
N ALA A 19 -4.57 -4.43 6.99
CA ALA A 19 -5.14 -4.11 8.31
C ALA A 19 -4.27 -3.10 9.08
N GLU A 20 -2.95 -3.28 9.06
CA GLU A 20 -2.01 -2.34 9.68
C GLU A 20 -2.01 -1.00 8.95
N ALA A 21 -2.02 -1.00 7.62
CA ALA A 21 -2.07 0.21 6.81
C ALA A 21 -3.34 1.04 7.10
N THR A 22 -4.52 0.40 7.09
CA THR A 22 -5.78 1.08 7.43
C THR A 22 -5.80 1.57 8.87
N LYS A 23 -5.20 0.81 9.80
CA LYS A 23 -5.08 1.22 11.18
C LYS A 23 -4.19 2.46 11.33
N MET A 24 -3.04 2.51 10.64
CA MET A 24 -2.17 3.69 10.65
C MET A 24 -2.90 4.93 10.13
N ILE A 25 -3.65 4.79 9.02
CA ILE A 25 -4.45 5.88 8.47
C ILE A 25 -5.50 6.32 9.49
N SER A 26 -6.23 5.37 10.09
CA SER A 26 -7.27 5.67 11.07
C SER A 26 -6.73 6.41 12.29
N ASP A 27 -5.61 5.92 12.85
CA ASP A 27 -4.96 6.51 14.02
C ASP A 27 -4.46 7.94 13.72
N VAL A 28 -3.83 8.17 12.56
CA VAL A 28 -3.26 9.48 12.20
C VAL A 28 -4.35 10.51 11.85
N THR A 29 -5.39 10.09 11.15
CA THR A 29 -6.50 10.98 10.74
C THR A 29 -7.55 11.18 11.82
N ASN A 30 -7.50 10.40 12.90
CA ASN A 30 -8.57 10.31 13.91
C ASN A 30 -9.95 10.04 13.27
N HIS A 31 -9.95 9.30 12.15
CA HIS A 31 -11.16 8.91 11.42
C HIS A 31 -11.27 7.38 11.44
N PRO A 32 -12.40 6.80 11.84
CA PRO A 32 -12.54 5.34 11.84
C PRO A 32 -12.40 4.75 10.43
N VAL A 33 -11.38 3.94 10.21
CA VAL A 33 -11.17 3.17 8.97
C VAL A 33 -10.99 1.71 9.35
N THR A 34 -11.86 0.84 8.83
CA THR A 34 -11.84 -0.60 9.11
C THR A 34 -11.44 -1.37 7.86
N PHE A 35 -10.44 -2.24 7.98
CA PHE A 35 -10.15 -3.22 6.94
C PHE A 35 -11.17 -4.36 7.00
N VAL A 36 -11.84 -4.62 5.88
CA VAL A 36 -12.76 -5.75 5.70
C VAL A 36 -12.13 -6.70 4.69
N PRO A 37 -11.68 -7.90 5.11
CA PRO A 37 -11.22 -8.89 4.15
C PRO A 37 -12.42 -9.45 3.39
N ILE A 38 -12.31 -9.48 2.06
CA ILE A 38 -13.31 -10.04 1.13
C ILE A 38 -12.61 -11.01 0.18
N SER A 39 -13.38 -11.90 -0.46
CA SER A 39 -12.84 -12.78 -1.48
C SER A 39 -12.51 -12.02 -2.78
N ILE A 40 -11.71 -12.63 -3.65
CA ILE A 40 -11.38 -12.05 -4.96
C ILE A 40 -12.63 -11.96 -5.86
N GLU A 41 -13.55 -12.90 -5.72
CA GLU A 41 -14.84 -12.92 -6.42
C GLU A 41 -15.73 -11.77 -5.94
N GLU A 42 -15.77 -11.52 -4.63
CA GLU A 42 -16.51 -10.38 -4.06
C GLU A 42 -15.91 -9.04 -4.53
N LEU A 43 -14.58 -8.93 -4.53
CA LEU A 43 -13.88 -7.75 -5.05
C LEU A 43 -14.18 -7.53 -6.54
N ASP A 44 -14.08 -8.57 -7.37
CA ASP A 44 -14.34 -8.47 -8.81
C ASP A 44 -15.78 -8.06 -9.11
N ALA A 45 -16.74 -8.65 -8.41
CA ALA A 45 -18.16 -8.31 -8.56
C ALA A 45 -18.45 -6.85 -8.17
N ALA A 46 -17.84 -6.36 -7.08
CA ALA A 46 -17.97 -4.97 -6.67
C ALA A 46 -17.36 -4.01 -7.70
N LEU A 47 -16.16 -4.28 -8.18
CA LEU A 47 -15.50 -3.47 -9.21
C LEU A 47 -16.29 -3.48 -10.54
N ALA A 48 -16.93 -4.59 -10.89
CA ALA A 48 -17.82 -4.68 -12.05
C ALA A 48 -19.06 -3.79 -11.88
N ALA A 49 -19.66 -3.80 -10.69
CA ALA A 49 -20.80 -2.96 -10.36
C ALA A 49 -20.44 -1.46 -10.39
N ASP A 50 -19.21 -1.11 -10.03
CA ASP A 50 -18.66 0.25 -10.14
C ASP A 50 -18.28 0.64 -11.59
N GLY A 51 -18.49 -0.25 -12.56
CA GLY A 51 -18.30 0.03 -13.98
C GLY A 51 -16.85 -0.08 -14.46
N LEU A 52 -15.96 -0.73 -13.70
CA LEU A 52 -14.57 -0.90 -14.13
C LEU A 52 -14.48 -1.87 -15.33
N PRO A 53 -13.68 -1.53 -16.35
CA PRO A 53 -13.45 -2.40 -17.50
C PRO A 53 -12.83 -3.74 -17.11
N ASP A 54 -13.18 -4.80 -17.84
CA ASP A 54 -12.74 -6.18 -17.55
C ASP A 54 -11.22 -6.33 -17.49
N ASP A 55 -10.47 -5.62 -18.35
CA ASP A 55 -9.00 -5.64 -18.37
C ASP A 55 -8.41 -5.11 -17.05
N PHE A 56 -8.98 -4.04 -16.51
CA PHE A 56 -8.59 -3.47 -15.22
C PHE A 56 -8.92 -4.41 -14.07
N ARG A 57 -10.11 -5.01 -14.08
CA ARG A 57 -10.47 -5.99 -13.06
C ARG A 57 -9.56 -7.23 -13.13
N GLY A 58 -9.21 -7.68 -14.34
CA GLY A 58 -8.25 -8.75 -14.57
C GLY A 58 -6.88 -8.48 -13.95
N LEU A 59 -6.37 -7.26 -14.13
CA LEU A 59 -5.13 -6.84 -13.47
C LEU A 59 -5.23 -6.88 -11.94
N ILE A 60 -6.34 -6.39 -11.37
CA ILE A 60 -6.55 -6.40 -9.92
C ILE A 60 -6.58 -7.84 -9.39
N ARG A 61 -7.31 -8.75 -10.03
CA ARG A 61 -7.34 -10.17 -9.65
C ARG A 61 -5.94 -10.78 -9.66
N TYR A 62 -5.16 -10.53 -10.71
CA TYR A 62 -3.78 -11.00 -10.83
C TYR A 62 -2.88 -10.47 -9.70
N LEU A 63 -2.96 -9.17 -9.36
CA LEU A 63 -2.15 -8.60 -8.29
C LEU A 63 -2.42 -9.27 -6.94
N PHE A 64 -3.69 -9.52 -6.61
CA PHE A 64 -4.04 -10.11 -5.33
C PHE A 64 -3.84 -11.63 -5.27
N SER A 65 -3.92 -12.36 -6.40
CA SER A 65 -3.70 -13.81 -6.40
C SER A 65 -2.24 -14.21 -6.58
N GLU A 66 -1.46 -13.47 -7.37
CA GLU A 66 -0.10 -13.87 -7.77
C GLU A 66 1.01 -13.01 -7.18
N VAL A 67 0.76 -11.72 -6.92
CA VAL A 67 1.80 -10.77 -6.49
C VAL A 67 1.77 -10.54 -4.98
N LEU A 68 0.58 -10.46 -4.39
CA LEU A 68 0.38 -10.20 -2.96
C LEU A 68 0.17 -11.49 -2.14
N ASP A 69 0.71 -12.61 -2.62
CA ASP A 69 0.62 -13.93 -1.97
C ASP A 69 1.62 -14.11 -0.81
N GLY A 70 2.41 -13.07 -0.50
CA GLY A 70 3.39 -13.05 0.59
C GLY A 70 4.82 -13.37 0.17
N ARG A 71 5.07 -13.89 -1.05
CA ARG A 71 6.45 -14.16 -1.52
C ARG A 71 7.30 -12.90 -1.65
N ASN A 72 6.66 -11.75 -1.83
CA ASN A 72 7.30 -10.43 -1.97
C ASN A 72 7.34 -9.62 -0.65
N SER A 73 7.08 -10.26 0.51
CA SER A 73 6.89 -9.54 1.77
C SER A 73 8.19 -9.21 2.53
N GLN A 74 9.33 -9.80 2.15
CA GLN A 74 10.57 -9.61 2.89
C GLN A 74 11.20 -8.25 2.56
N PRO A 75 11.34 -7.32 3.54
CA PRO A 75 12.04 -6.07 3.30
C PRO A 75 13.54 -6.29 3.10
N THR A 76 14.15 -5.42 2.32
CA THR A 76 15.59 -5.38 2.03
C THR A 76 16.23 -4.12 2.61
N ASN A 77 17.57 -4.09 2.63
CA ASN A 77 18.34 -2.92 3.06
C ASN A 77 18.83 -2.07 1.87
N ASP A 78 18.38 -2.38 0.65
CA ASP A 78 19.01 -1.89 -0.58
C ASP A 78 18.84 -0.38 -0.75
N VAL A 79 17.73 0.19 -0.28
CA VAL A 79 17.53 1.64 -0.28
C VAL A 79 18.61 2.34 0.55
N HIS A 80 18.96 1.78 1.71
CA HIS A 80 20.03 2.32 2.55
C HIS A 80 21.40 2.15 1.89
N GLU A 81 21.68 1.02 1.24
CA GLU A 81 22.94 0.83 0.51
C GLU A 81 23.12 1.84 -0.63
N ILE A 82 22.04 2.15 -1.33
CA ILE A 82 22.04 3.09 -2.45
C ILE A 82 22.14 4.54 -1.94
N LEU A 83 21.28 4.94 -0.99
CA LEU A 83 21.09 6.34 -0.62
C LEU A 83 21.85 6.78 0.65
N GLY A 84 22.38 5.85 1.44
CA GLY A 84 23.02 6.15 2.73
C GLY A 84 22.05 6.60 3.83
N ARG A 85 20.74 6.41 3.63
CA ARG A 85 19.68 6.71 4.59
C ARG A 85 18.60 5.65 4.55
N GLN A 86 17.86 5.49 5.64
CA GLN A 86 16.75 4.54 5.69
C GLN A 86 15.64 4.87 4.66
N PRO A 87 14.93 3.86 4.12
CA PRO A 87 13.73 4.07 3.33
C PRO A 87 12.64 4.77 4.17
N ASN A 88 11.73 5.47 3.50
CA ASN A 88 10.59 6.09 4.19
C ASN A 88 9.63 5.00 4.69
N SER A 89 9.08 5.17 5.89
CA SER A 89 8.06 4.27 6.41
C SER A 89 6.68 4.66 5.88
N LEU A 90 5.74 3.69 5.83
CA LEU A 90 4.35 4.00 5.50
C LEU A 90 3.74 4.97 6.53
N ARG A 91 4.09 4.84 7.82
CA ARG A 91 3.62 5.75 8.87
C ARG A 91 4.03 7.20 8.60
N ASN A 92 5.30 7.44 8.27
CA ASN A 92 5.77 8.78 7.96
C ASN A 92 5.03 9.36 6.75
N PHE A 93 4.82 8.56 5.71
CA PHE A 93 4.03 8.96 4.54
C PHE A 93 2.59 9.32 4.93
N VAL A 94 1.93 8.50 5.75
CA VAL A 94 0.56 8.76 6.22
C VAL A 94 0.50 10.06 7.04
N GLU A 95 1.46 10.31 7.92
CA GLU A 95 1.57 11.56 8.71
C GLU A 95 1.78 12.79 7.81
N GLU A 96 2.66 12.68 6.81
CA GLU A 96 2.89 13.74 5.82
C GLU A 96 1.63 14.06 5.01
N VAL A 97 0.97 13.02 4.47
CA VAL A 97 -0.24 13.18 3.66
C VAL A 97 -1.40 13.71 4.49
N ALA A 98 -1.59 13.23 5.73
CA ALA A 98 -2.61 13.77 6.63
C ALA A 98 -2.37 15.27 6.90
N GLY A 99 -1.11 15.69 7.05
CA GLY A 99 -0.72 17.09 7.20
C GLY A 99 -1.10 17.99 6.01
N THR A 100 -1.38 17.42 4.83
CA THR A 100 -1.86 18.19 3.67
C THR A 100 -3.36 18.52 3.73
N GLY A 101 -4.12 17.86 4.62
CA GLY A 101 -5.57 18.01 4.73
C GLY A 101 -6.38 17.29 3.64
N ILE A 102 -5.75 16.52 2.74
CA ILE A 102 -6.47 15.81 1.66
C ILE A 102 -7.47 14.76 2.18
N TRP A 103 -7.27 14.27 3.41
CA TRP A 103 -8.18 13.35 4.11
C TRP A 103 -9.10 14.04 5.11
N ASP A 104 -9.12 15.37 5.14
CA ASP A 104 -10.08 16.10 5.95
C ASP A 104 -11.48 15.89 5.37
N VAL A 105 -12.20 14.93 5.93
CA VAL A 105 -13.60 14.72 5.61
C VAL A 105 -14.35 15.96 6.09
N ALA A 106 -14.87 16.77 5.17
CA ALA A 106 -15.69 17.93 5.51
C ALA A 106 -16.73 17.50 6.55
N LYS A 107 -16.76 18.18 7.72
CA LYS A 107 -17.80 17.94 8.72
C LYS A 107 -19.14 18.06 8.00
N ARG A 108 -19.84 16.94 7.81
CA ARG A 108 -21.22 16.98 7.32
C ARG A 108 -22.01 17.77 8.37
N ALA A 109 -22.50 18.94 7.96
CA ALA A 109 -23.44 19.75 8.72
C ALA A 109 -24.79 19.06 8.82
#